data_AF-A0A4P8RNR6-F1
#
_entry.id   AF-A0A4P8RNR6-F1
#
_cell.length_a   1.000
_cell.length_b   1.000
_cell.length_c   1.000
_cell.angle_alpha   90.00
_cell.angle_beta   90.00
_cell.angle_gamma   90.00
#
_symmetry.space_group_name_H-M   'P 1'
#
loop_
_entity.id
_entity.type
_entity.pdbx_description
1 polymer ?
#
loop_
_entity_poly.entity_id
_entity_poly.type
_entity_poly.pdbx_seq_one_letter_code
_entity_poly.pdbx_strand_id
1 'polypeptide(L)'
;MPLILTIEEFREHVSVNVATDIQTLQADVLLVEDEQIKKLLGYAFYEELLQKYEEGTLSDLQDKLLKKLQNAIANLAAAEFLPMANVQIDDRGAHVFSTDTEKPAFQWQIKMIQRQLQRKGFNAMERVLEFLEENIDNEDFSAWAESEVSTVYRQYLINRTTEFNEHYSIGNSRLTFLYLLPFLKKMERFSLEPVLGTALFEELQEQIKDKDLTPDNTRLLELFVQPALAHLVVTKALTSGGFAFQGEALLVNLLEDTDSGTKSTAVDNEKRLQAKVQEAWNDGQAYLMKLKEYLNTNASATKYASYYNSNLYVKPGEQLNVVYRNPTNSKTFAAL
;
A
#
# COMPACT_ATOMS: atom_id res chain seq x y z
N MET A 1 9.48 -17.02 20.87
CA MET A 1 10.07 -15.87 21.59
C MET A 1 10.04 -14.65 20.67
N PRO A 2 10.09 -13.41 21.19
CA PRO A 2 10.13 -12.23 20.33
C PRO A 2 11.51 -12.05 19.67
N LEU A 3 11.54 -11.37 18.52
CA LEU A 3 12.77 -10.93 17.83
C LEU A 3 13.44 -9.72 18.52
N ILE A 4 12.76 -9.08 19.49
CA ILE A 4 13.33 -8.10 20.42
C ILE A 4 13.37 -8.72 21.81
N LEU A 5 14.58 -8.98 22.31
CA LEU A 5 14.80 -9.63 23.62
C LEU A 5 15.12 -8.63 24.72
N THR A 6 15.76 -7.51 24.37
CA THR A 6 16.28 -6.53 25.32
C THR A 6 15.67 -5.15 25.15
N ILE A 7 15.70 -4.34 26.20
CA ILE A 7 15.26 -2.94 26.11
C ILE A 7 16.27 -2.10 25.31
N GLU A 8 17.54 -2.51 25.26
CA GLU A 8 18.59 -1.90 24.47
C GLU A 8 18.29 -2.00 22.97
N GLU A 9 17.93 -3.20 22.48
CA GLU A 9 17.48 -3.43 21.10
C GLU A 9 16.27 -2.55 20.76
N PHE A 10 15.30 -2.44 21.67
CA PHE A 10 14.13 -1.59 21.47
C PHE A 10 14.50 -0.10 21.38
N ARG A 11 15.42 0.35 22.24
CA ARG A 11 15.87 1.75 22.34
C ARG A 11 16.71 2.22 21.16
N GLU A 12 17.33 1.30 20.42
CA GLU A 12 18.03 1.63 19.19
C GLU A 12 17.09 2.25 18.13
N HIS A 13 15.80 1.90 18.19
CA HIS A 13 14.82 2.29 17.17
C HIS A 13 13.75 3.27 17.67
N VAL A 14 13.42 3.24 18.96
CA VAL A 14 12.44 4.15 19.57
C VAL A 14 13.01 4.79 20.83
N SER A 15 12.94 6.12 20.92
CA SER A 15 13.37 6.87 22.09
C SER A 15 12.37 6.70 23.25
N VAL A 16 12.56 5.66 24.06
CA VAL A 16 11.85 5.43 25.34
C VAL A 16 12.73 5.78 26.53
N ASN A 17 12.12 6.11 27.67
CA ASN A 17 12.84 6.48 28.88
C ASN A 17 13.66 5.28 29.42
N VAL A 18 14.77 5.57 30.10
CA VAL A 18 15.67 4.60 30.75
C VAL A 18 14.92 3.73 31.79
N ALA A 19 13.83 4.24 32.36
CA ALA A 19 12.99 3.53 33.33
C ALA A 19 11.99 2.54 32.73
N THR A 20 11.80 2.51 31.40
CA THR A 20 10.86 1.56 30.76
C THR A 20 11.45 0.15 30.76
N ASP A 21 10.67 -0.83 31.21
CA ASP A 21 11.03 -2.25 31.23
C ASP A 21 10.49 -2.95 29.97
N ILE A 22 11.30 -3.80 29.33
CA ILE A 22 10.89 -4.59 28.17
C ILE A 22 9.68 -5.48 28.48
N GLN A 23 9.53 -5.95 29.73
CA GLN A 23 8.36 -6.75 30.15
C GLN A 23 7.04 -6.00 29.96
N THR A 24 7.04 -4.68 30.09
CA THR A 24 5.83 -3.86 29.90
C THR A 24 5.43 -3.72 28.43
N LEU A 25 6.39 -3.88 27.51
CA LEU A 25 6.20 -3.78 26.07
C LEU A 25 6.04 -5.16 25.40
N GLN A 26 6.36 -6.24 26.12
CA GLN A 26 6.46 -7.59 25.55
C GLN A 26 5.16 -8.06 24.91
N ALA A 27 4.00 -7.73 25.51
CA ALA A 27 2.70 -8.07 24.96
C ALA A 27 2.47 -7.41 23.59
N ASP A 28 2.78 -6.12 23.46
CA ASP A 28 2.63 -5.37 22.21
C ASP A 28 3.65 -5.81 21.15
N VAL A 29 4.88 -6.13 21.56
CA VAL A 29 5.91 -6.71 20.68
C VAL A 29 5.43 -8.04 20.08
N LEU A 30 4.94 -8.96 20.91
CA LEU A 30 4.44 -10.25 20.45
C LEU A 30 3.23 -10.10 19.52
N LEU A 31 2.31 -9.18 19.86
CA LEU A 31 1.15 -8.89 19.02
C LEU A 31 1.57 -8.41 17.62
N VAL A 32 2.50 -7.47 17.55
CA VAL A 32 3.01 -6.96 16.27
C VAL A 32 3.72 -8.04 15.47
N GLU A 33 4.51 -8.88 16.12
CA GLU A 33 5.18 -9.99 15.46
C GLU A 33 4.18 -10.98 14.86
N ASP A 34 3.17 -11.38 15.63
CA ASP A 34 2.14 -12.31 15.17
C ASP A 34 1.26 -11.73 14.07
N GLU A 35 0.81 -10.48 14.22
CA GLU A 35 -0.17 -9.89 13.32
C GLU A 35 0.43 -9.33 12.04
N GLN A 36 1.68 -8.84 12.09
CA GLN A 36 2.31 -8.11 10.99
C GLN A 36 3.52 -8.88 10.45
N ILE A 37 4.50 -9.22 11.30
CA ILE A 37 5.79 -9.75 10.85
C ILE A 37 5.67 -11.19 10.34
N LYS A 38 4.99 -12.08 11.07
CA LYS A 38 4.79 -13.47 10.62
C LYS A 38 3.99 -13.56 9.33
N LYS A 39 3.04 -12.64 9.11
CA LYS A 39 2.30 -12.55 7.84
C LYS A 39 3.17 -12.06 6.68
N LEU A 40 4.17 -11.22 6.96
CA LEU A 40 5.11 -10.68 5.98
C LEU A 40 6.19 -11.69 5.58
N LEU A 41 6.71 -12.44 6.54
CA LEU A 41 7.81 -13.38 6.35
C LEU A 41 7.33 -14.81 6.02
N GLY A 42 6.11 -15.15 6.42
CA GLY A 42 5.68 -16.54 6.49
C GLY A 42 6.23 -17.24 7.73
N TYR A 43 5.48 -18.24 8.22
CA TYR A 43 5.78 -18.91 9.47
C TYR A 43 7.13 -19.64 9.44
N ALA A 44 7.43 -20.36 8.36
CA ALA A 44 8.65 -21.17 8.24
C ALA A 44 9.93 -20.31 8.29
N PHE A 45 9.97 -19.22 7.51
CA PHE A 45 11.15 -18.34 7.47
C PHE A 45 11.32 -17.54 8.76
N TYR A 46 10.21 -17.13 9.42
CA TYR A 46 10.28 -16.48 10.72
C TYR A 46 10.90 -17.40 11.78
N GLU A 47 10.47 -18.67 11.87
CA GLU A 47 11.01 -19.63 12.84
C GLU A 47 12.48 -19.95 12.56
N GLU A 48 12.88 -20.07 11.30
CA GLU A 48 14.29 -20.24 10.92
C GLU A 48 15.15 -19.05 11.39
N LEU A 49 14.68 -17.82 11.14
CA LEU A 49 15.38 -16.60 11.54
C LEU A 49 15.49 -16.50 13.07
N LEU A 50 14.41 -16.83 13.79
CA LEU A 50 14.38 -16.83 15.25
C LEU A 50 15.38 -17.84 15.82
N GLN A 51 15.39 -19.07 15.29
CA GLN A 51 16.33 -20.10 15.74
C GLN A 51 17.79 -19.66 15.54
N LYS A 52 18.13 -19.13 14.35
CA LYS A 52 19.49 -18.64 14.07
C LYS A 52 19.89 -17.45 14.94
N TYR A 53 18.91 -16.60 15.30
CA TYR A 53 19.15 -15.50 16.21
C TYR A 53 19.49 -15.99 17.63
N GLU A 54 18.72 -16.96 18.15
CA GLU A 54 18.97 -17.56 19.47
C GLU A 54 20.32 -18.30 19.54
N GLU A 55 20.70 -18.97 18.45
CA GLU A 55 21.98 -19.68 18.35
C GLU A 55 23.17 -18.75 18.09
N GLY A 56 22.94 -17.48 17.72
CA GLY A 56 23.98 -16.52 17.34
C GLY A 56 24.68 -16.87 16.03
N THR A 57 23.97 -17.54 15.11
CA THR A 57 24.50 -18.09 13.86
C THR A 57 24.00 -17.35 12.60
N LEU A 58 23.43 -16.15 12.78
CA LEU A 58 22.95 -15.31 11.67
C LEU A 58 24.09 -14.95 10.70
N SER A 59 23.79 -15.02 9.41
CA SER A 59 24.66 -14.46 8.37
C SER A 59 24.66 -12.93 8.39
N ASP A 60 25.63 -12.28 7.75
CA ASP A 60 25.67 -10.81 7.63
C ASP A 60 24.41 -10.21 6.99
N LEU A 61 23.76 -10.94 6.08
CA LEU A 61 22.51 -10.50 5.45
C LEU A 61 21.32 -10.71 6.37
N GLN A 62 21.28 -11.82 7.11
CA GLN A 62 20.22 -12.09 8.08
C GLN A 62 20.30 -11.15 9.28
N ASP A 63 21.50 -10.75 9.73
CA ASP A 63 21.69 -9.71 10.76
C ASP A 63 21.16 -8.34 10.29
N LYS A 64 21.44 -7.96 9.04
CA LYS A 64 20.88 -6.74 8.43
C LYS A 64 19.36 -6.80 8.33
N LEU A 65 18.80 -7.94 7.97
CA LEU A 65 17.35 -8.16 7.94
C LEU A 65 16.76 -8.03 9.35
N LEU A 66 17.37 -8.68 10.35
CA LEU A 66 16.92 -8.64 11.74
C LEU A 66 16.84 -7.20 12.25
N LYS A 67 17.87 -6.38 12.03
CA LYS A 67 17.86 -4.96 12.43
C LYS A 67 16.73 -4.16 11.77
N LYS A 68 16.40 -4.47 10.51
CA LYS A 68 15.26 -3.83 9.82
C LYS A 68 13.92 -4.28 10.42
N LEU A 69 13.79 -5.56 10.77
CA LEU A 69 12.62 -6.12 11.43
C LEU A 69 12.42 -5.54 12.83
N GLN A 70 13.48 -5.51 13.65
CA GLN A 70 13.46 -4.91 14.99
C GLN A 70 13.04 -3.44 14.94
N ASN A 71 13.51 -2.67 13.95
CA ASN A 71 13.05 -1.30 13.74
C ASN A 71 11.55 -1.20 13.47
N ALA A 72 11.00 -2.09 12.62
CA ALA A 72 9.57 -2.14 12.35
C ALA A 72 8.78 -2.52 13.62
N ILE A 73 9.20 -3.58 14.30
CA ILE A 73 8.55 -4.10 15.52
C ILE A 73 8.56 -3.04 16.62
N ALA A 74 9.70 -2.42 16.90
CA ALA A 74 9.82 -1.44 17.97
C ALA A 74 8.89 -0.23 17.75
N ASN A 75 8.84 0.30 16.53
CA ASN A 75 7.98 1.45 16.22
C ASN A 75 6.48 1.10 16.30
N LEU A 76 6.08 -0.08 15.79
CA LEU A 76 4.68 -0.50 15.85
C LEU A 76 4.26 -0.86 17.28
N ALA A 77 5.08 -1.59 18.02
CA ALA A 77 4.80 -1.96 19.40
C ALA A 77 4.71 -0.72 20.30
N ALA A 78 5.61 0.27 20.11
CA ALA A 78 5.50 1.54 20.79
C ALA A 78 4.19 2.28 20.46
N ALA A 79 3.69 2.18 19.23
CA ALA A 79 2.44 2.82 18.84
C ALA A 79 1.21 2.16 19.48
N GLU A 80 1.20 0.84 19.65
CA GLU A 80 0.14 0.11 20.33
C GLU A 80 0.19 0.32 21.86
N PHE A 81 1.39 0.40 22.42
CA PHE A 81 1.58 0.63 23.86
C PHE A 81 1.19 2.05 24.30
N LEU A 82 1.46 3.08 23.49
CA LEU A 82 1.37 4.49 23.90
C LEU A 82 0.00 4.92 24.47
N PRO A 83 -1.16 4.51 23.89
CA PRO A 83 -2.46 4.82 24.47
C PRO A 83 -2.68 4.20 25.85
N MET A 84 -2.15 2.99 26.08
CA MET A 84 -2.26 2.28 27.37
C MET A 84 -1.31 2.90 28.41
N ALA A 85 -0.15 3.39 28.00
CA ALA A 85 0.83 4.00 28.90
C ALA A 85 0.31 5.24 29.65
N ASN A 86 -0.70 5.94 29.11
CA ASN A 86 -1.27 7.14 29.73
C ASN A 86 -2.44 6.84 30.70
N VAL A 87 -2.86 5.58 30.80
CA VAL A 87 -4.03 5.16 31.59
C VAL A 87 -3.61 4.09 32.58
N GLN A 88 -4.03 4.24 33.83
CA GLN A 88 -3.95 3.19 34.84
C GLN A 88 -5.32 2.55 35.00
N ILE A 89 -5.34 1.22 35.05
CA ILE A 89 -6.56 0.43 35.28
C ILE A 89 -6.39 -0.26 36.63
N ASP A 90 -7.26 0.03 37.59
CA ASP A 90 -7.32 -0.61 38.90
C ASP A 90 -8.77 -1.05 39.24
N ASP A 91 -8.98 -1.62 40.43
CA ASP A 91 -10.30 -2.10 40.88
C ASP A 91 -11.37 -0.99 40.95
N ARG A 92 -10.98 0.29 40.87
CA ARG A 92 -11.87 1.46 40.88
C ARG A 92 -12.19 1.98 39.48
N GLY A 93 -11.54 1.44 38.44
CA GLY A 93 -11.78 1.79 37.04
C GLY A 93 -10.51 2.25 36.32
N ALA A 94 -10.71 3.05 35.26
CA ALA A 94 -9.62 3.58 34.46
C ALA A 94 -9.42 5.09 34.74
N HIS A 95 -8.20 5.50 35.11
CA HIS A 95 -7.84 6.89 35.35
C HIS A 95 -6.54 7.28 34.66
N VAL A 96 -6.40 8.57 34.34
CA VAL A 96 -5.19 9.11 33.73
C VAL A 96 -4.13 9.28 34.81
N PHE A 97 -2.89 8.86 34.52
CA PHE A 97 -1.78 9.08 35.43
C PHE A 97 -1.41 10.57 35.48
N SER A 98 -1.38 11.15 36.68
CA SER A 98 -0.95 12.54 36.90
C SER A 98 -0.30 12.65 38.28
N THR A 99 0.80 13.38 38.37
CA THR A 99 1.46 13.71 39.65
C THR A 99 1.54 15.24 39.80
N ASP A 100 2.00 15.72 40.96
CA ASP A 100 2.21 17.16 41.19
C ASP A 100 3.32 17.75 40.30
N THR A 101 4.26 16.92 39.85
CA THR A 101 5.41 17.33 39.03
C THR A 101 5.27 16.97 37.56
N GLU A 102 4.42 16.00 37.20
CA GLU A 102 4.25 15.52 35.84
C GLU A 102 2.79 15.58 35.40
N LYS A 103 2.56 16.27 34.27
CA LYS A 103 1.25 16.36 33.63
C LYS A 103 1.15 15.31 32.53
N PRO A 104 0.01 14.62 32.41
CA PRO A 104 -0.22 13.71 31.29
C PRO A 104 -0.20 14.46 29.96
N ALA A 105 0.27 13.77 28.92
CA ALA A 105 0.20 14.30 27.56
C ALA A 105 -1.27 14.47 27.14
N PHE A 106 -1.56 15.52 26.37
CA PHE A 106 -2.89 15.71 25.82
C PHE A 106 -3.20 14.63 24.78
N GLN A 107 -4.47 14.23 24.67
CA GLN A 107 -4.90 13.19 23.74
C GLN A 107 -4.44 13.46 22.28
N TRP A 108 -4.42 14.71 21.84
CA TRP A 108 -3.97 15.07 20.50
C TRP A 108 -2.46 14.84 20.31
N GLN A 109 -1.63 15.05 21.35
CA GLN A 109 -0.19 14.77 21.32
C GLN A 109 0.05 13.27 21.25
N ILE A 110 -0.68 12.49 22.05
CA ILE A 110 -0.61 11.02 22.03
C ILE A 110 -0.97 10.49 20.65
N LYS A 111 -2.10 10.93 20.08
CA LYS A 111 -2.52 10.54 18.73
C LYS A 111 -1.49 10.94 17.66
N MET A 112 -0.88 12.11 17.78
CA MET A 112 0.14 12.57 16.83
C MET A 112 1.39 11.67 16.87
N ILE A 113 1.89 11.37 18.07
CA ILE A 113 3.06 10.49 18.26
C ILE A 113 2.73 9.07 17.78
N GLN A 114 1.55 8.55 18.15
CA GLN A 114 1.07 7.23 17.71
C GLN A 114 1.07 7.13 16.18
N ARG A 115 0.50 8.13 15.47
CA ARG A 115 0.49 8.18 14.00
C ARG A 115 1.91 8.21 13.41
N GLN A 116 2.82 8.97 14.02
CA GLN A 116 4.22 9.03 13.58
C GLN A 116 4.93 7.68 13.75
N LEU A 117 4.74 7.02 14.89
CA LEU A 117 5.29 5.69 15.18
C LEU A 117 4.73 4.64 14.21
N GLN A 118 3.41 4.62 13.98
CA GLN A 118 2.79 3.76 12.97
C GLN A 118 3.39 3.97 11.59
N ARG A 119 3.50 5.24 11.14
CA ARG A 119 4.11 5.56 9.84
C ARG A 119 5.56 5.07 9.75
N LYS A 120 6.37 5.29 10.79
CA LYS A 120 7.76 4.80 10.84
C LYS A 120 7.84 3.28 10.80
N GLY A 121 6.99 2.60 11.56
CA GLY A 121 6.90 1.14 11.63
C GLY A 121 6.52 0.50 10.30
N PHE A 122 5.41 0.95 9.68
CA PHE A 122 4.99 0.44 8.37
C PHE A 122 6.00 0.76 7.26
N ASN A 123 6.65 1.94 7.29
CA ASN A 123 7.70 2.26 6.32
C ASN A 123 8.97 1.44 6.57
N ALA A 124 9.26 1.03 7.81
CA ALA A 124 10.33 0.07 8.08
C ALA A 124 9.98 -1.33 7.55
N MET A 125 8.71 -1.76 7.64
CA MET A 125 8.27 -3.00 7.00
C MET A 125 8.43 -2.97 5.47
N GLU A 126 8.17 -1.84 4.82
CA GLU A 126 8.42 -1.73 3.38
C GLU A 126 9.90 -1.94 3.06
N ARG A 127 10.80 -1.34 3.83
CA ARG A 127 12.25 -1.55 3.68
C ARG A 127 12.70 -2.98 3.97
N VAL A 128 11.93 -3.73 4.75
CA VAL A 128 12.15 -5.17 4.95
C VAL A 128 11.78 -5.92 3.68
N LEU A 129 10.61 -5.65 3.10
CA LEU A 129 10.18 -6.27 1.84
C LEU A 129 11.13 -5.95 0.69
N GLU A 130 11.51 -4.69 0.53
CA GLU A 130 12.49 -4.26 -0.49
C GLU A 130 13.80 -5.03 -0.33
N PHE A 131 14.30 -5.16 0.90
CA PHE A 131 15.53 -5.90 1.16
C PHE A 131 15.41 -7.40 0.84
N LEU A 132 14.28 -8.03 1.16
CA LEU A 132 14.02 -9.44 0.83
C LEU A 132 13.92 -9.64 -0.68
N GLU A 133 13.26 -8.72 -1.40
CA GLU A 133 13.11 -8.80 -2.86
C GLU A 133 14.44 -8.60 -3.61
N GLU A 134 15.29 -7.68 -3.13
CA GLU A 134 16.63 -7.42 -3.66
C GLU A 134 17.59 -8.60 -3.47
N ASN A 135 17.39 -9.40 -2.43
CA ASN A 135 18.26 -10.52 -2.09
C ASN A 135 17.59 -11.89 -2.32
N ILE A 136 16.46 -11.96 -3.04
CA ILE A 136 15.65 -13.18 -3.15
C ILE A 136 16.41 -14.39 -3.71
N ASP A 137 17.41 -14.17 -4.57
CA ASP A 137 18.21 -15.22 -5.21
C ASP A 137 19.33 -15.75 -4.29
N ASN A 138 19.47 -15.19 -3.09
CA ASN A 138 20.43 -15.64 -2.10
C ASN A 138 19.88 -16.86 -1.33
N GLU A 139 20.72 -17.87 -1.11
CA GLU A 139 20.37 -19.09 -0.38
C GLU A 139 19.83 -18.80 1.03
N ASP A 140 20.32 -17.74 1.69
CA ASP A 140 19.88 -17.29 3.03
C ASP A 140 18.38 -16.92 3.09
N PHE A 141 17.74 -16.68 1.94
CA PHE A 141 16.34 -16.27 1.81
C PHE A 141 15.49 -17.25 0.99
N SER A 142 16.01 -18.44 0.70
CA SER A 142 15.32 -19.50 -0.06
C SER A 142 13.95 -19.85 0.53
N ALA A 143 13.86 -20.05 1.85
CA ALA A 143 12.60 -20.34 2.54
C ALA A 143 11.54 -19.24 2.39
N TRP A 144 11.97 -17.97 2.29
CA TRP A 144 11.06 -16.87 1.99
C TRP A 144 10.70 -16.85 0.50
N ALA A 145 11.68 -17.00 -0.38
CA ALA A 145 11.50 -16.98 -1.83
C ALA A 145 10.48 -18.02 -2.30
N GLU A 146 10.53 -19.24 -1.75
CA GLU A 146 9.63 -20.35 -2.07
C GLU A 146 8.25 -20.24 -1.39
N SER A 147 8.08 -19.31 -0.44
CA SER A 147 6.83 -19.17 0.30
C SER A 147 5.72 -18.58 -0.56
N GLU A 148 4.46 -18.95 -0.26
CA GLU A 148 3.29 -18.32 -0.88
C GLU A 148 3.27 -16.80 -0.64
N VAL A 149 3.80 -16.35 0.49
CA VAL A 149 3.85 -14.93 0.89
C VAL A 149 4.65 -14.10 -0.11
N SER A 150 5.78 -14.61 -0.63
CA SER A 150 6.57 -13.92 -1.65
C SER A 150 5.81 -13.72 -2.96
N THR A 151 4.86 -14.61 -3.27
CA THR A 151 4.02 -14.53 -4.49
C THR A 151 2.83 -13.60 -4.31
N VAL A 152 2.26 -13.54 -3.10
CA VAL A 152 1.15 -12.62 -2.76
C VAL A 152 1.56 -11.17 -2.96
N TYR A 153 2.83 -10.83 -2.67
CA TYR A 153 3.35 -9.48 -2.87
C TYR A 153 3.73 -9.15 -4.32
N ARG A 154 3.67 -10.12 -5.25
CA ARG A 154 3.97 -9.93 -6.69
C ARG A 154 2.77 -10.19 -7.60
N GLN A 155 1.56 -10.22 -7.05
CA GLN A 155 0.35 -10.56 -7.81
C GLN A 155 -0.27 -9.35 -8.56
N TYR A 156 0.13 -8.13 -8.21
CA TYR A 156 -0.45 -6.90 -8.73
C TYR A 156 0.49 -6.24 -9.75
N LEU A 157 -0.04 -5.33 -10.57
CA LEU A 157 0.72 -4.54 -11.54
C LEU A 157 1.46 -3.35 -10.90
N ILE A 158 1.10 -3.02 -9.66
CA ILE A 158 1.86 -2.14 -8.76
C ILE A 158 2.02 -2.89 -7.44
N ASN A 159 3.26 -3.19 -7.05
CA ASN A 159 3.54 -4.02 -5.87
C ASN A 159 4.18 -3.22 -4.73
N ARG A 160 4.84 -2.11 -5.06
CA ARG A 160 5.57 -1.28 -4.09
C ARG A 160 4.87 0.04 -3.82
N THR A 161 5.02 0.53 -2.59
CA THR A 161 4.50 1.83 -2.17
C THR A 161 5.17 2.96 -2.96
N THR A 162 6.47 2.81 -3.23
CA THR A 162 7.28 3.77 -4.00
C THR A 162 6.76 3.89 -5.43
N GLU A 163 6.55 2.76 -6.12
CA GLU A 163 5.94 2.71 -7.47
C GLU A 163 4.58 3.41 -7.48
N PHE A 164 3.71 3.11 -6.52
CA PHE A 164 2.41 3.79 -6.44
C PHE A 164 2.57 5.29 -6.24
N ASN A 165 3.49 5.69 -5.34
CA ASN A 165 3.69 7.08 -4.96
C ASN A 165 4.30 7.94 -6.08
N GLU A 166 5.08 7.34 -6.99
CA GLU A 166 5.59 8.00 -8.19
C GLU A 166 4.46 8.47 -9.12
N HIS A 167 3.38 7.68 -9.19
CA HIS A 167 2.23 7.97 -10.04
C HIS A 167 1.15 8.78 -9.34
N TYR A 168 0.94 8.56 -8.04
CA TYR A 168 0.03 9.34 -7.21
C TYR A 168 0.53 9.43 -5.77
N SER A 169 0.82 10.64 -5.29
CA SER A 169 1.38 10.83 -3.94
C SER A 169 0.42 10.36 -2.85
N ILE A 170 0.88 9.39 -2.07
CA ILE A 170 0.24 8.87 -0.85
C ILE A 170 1.10 9.15 0.40
N GLY A 171 2.05 10.07 0.29
CA GLY A 171 2.98 10.45 1.36
C GLY A 171 4.04 9.38 1.67
N ASN A 172 4.32 8.48 0.72
CA ASN A 172 5.15 7.28 0.90
C ASN A 172 4.75 6.50 2.18
N SER A 173 3.45 6.27 2.32
CA SER A 173 2.85 5.57 3.46
C SER A 173 2.49 4.15 3.06
N ARG A 174 3.25 3.15 3.54
CA ARG A 174 2.94 1.74 3.29
C ARG A 174 1.57 1.36 3.85
N LEU A 175 1.19 1.92 5.00
CA LEU A 175 -0.15 1.73 5.57
C LEU A 175 -1.26 2.17 4.60
N THR A 176 -1.07 3.32 3.96
CA THR A 176 -2.01 3.81 2.93
C THR A 176 -2.05 2.84 1.75
N PHE A 177 -0.91 2.39 1.26
CA PHE A 177 -0.85 1.46 0.14
C PHE A 177 -1.54 0.12 0.44
N LEU A 178 -1.33 -0.45 1.64
CA LEU A 178 -2.03 -1.68 2.08
C LEU A 178 -3.56 -1.50 2.09
N TYR A 179 -4.03 -0.33 2.52
CA TYR A 179 -5.46 0.00 2.46
C TYR A 179 -5.99 0.11 1.02
N LEU A 180 -5.13 0.49 0.06
CA LEU A 180 -5.49 0.60 -1.35
C LEU A 180 -5.53 -0.75 -2.08
N LEU A 181 -4.89 -1.81 -1.57
CA LEU A 181 -4.82 -3.12 -2.25
C LEU A 181 -6.17 -3.71 -2.69
N PRO A 182 -7.25 -3.69 -1.87
CA PRO A 182 -8.54 -4.20 -2.31
C PRO A 182 -9.14 -3.41 -3.49
N PHE A 183 -8.88 -2.10 -3.54
CA PHE A 183 -9.30 -1.23 -4.64
C PHE A 183 -8.42 -1.45 -5.87
N LEU A 184 -7.12 -1.67 -5.68
CA LEU A 184 -6.18 -2.02 -6.74
C LEU A 184 -6.61 -3.31 -7.45
N LYS A 185 -6.85 -4.39 -6.70
CA LYS A 185 -7.40 -5.64 -7.23
C LYS A 185 -8.66 -5.42 -8.05
N LYS A 186 -9.54 -4.53 -7.59
CA LYS A 186 -10.79 -4.21 -8.29
C LYS A 186 -10.54 -3.42 -9.58
N MET A 187 -9.70 -2.39 -9.54
CA MET A 187 -9.48 -1.53 -10.72
C MET A 187 -8.69 -2.26 -11.81
N GLU A 188 -7.78 -3.16 -11.45
CA GLU A 188 -7.13 -4.06 -12.41
C GLU A 188 -8.16 -4.88 -13.19
N ARG A 189 -9.07 -5.57 -12.50
CA ARG A 189 -10.06 -6.46 -13.13
C ARG A 189 -11.16 -5.72 -13.88
N PHE A 190 -11.69 -4.64 -13.30
CA PHE A 190 -12.89 -4.00 -13.84
C PHE A 190 -12.61 -2.82 -14.78
N SER A 191 -11.41 -2.24 -14.74
CA SER A 191 -11.10 -1.05 -15.55
C SER A 191 -9.93 -1.28 -16.49
N LEU A 192 -8.88 -1.97 -16.04
CA LEU A 192 -7.69 -2.16 -16.85
C LEU A 192 -7.76 -3.41 -17.74
N GLU A 193 -8.15 -4.56 -17.21
CA GLU A 193 -8.25 -5.83 -17.95
C GLU A 193 -9.10 -5.71 -19.22
N PRO A 194 -10.27 -5.01 -19.23
CA PRO A 194 -11.03 -4.80 -20.47
C PRO A 194 -10.33 -3.96 -21.54
N VAL A 195 -9.32 -3.16 -21.16
CA VAL A 195 -8.53 -2.31 -22.08
C VAL A 195 -7.35 -3.08 -22.64
N LEU A 196 -6.65 -3.86 -21.81
CA LEU A 196 -5.52 -4.71 -22.22
C LEU A 196 -5.95 -6.00 -22.91
N GLY A 197 -7.15 -6.50 -22.60
CA GLY A 197 -7.56 -7.86 -22.90
C GLY A 197 -6.93 -8.87 -21.95
N THR A 198 -7.67 -9.94 -21.65
CA THR A 198 -7.27 -10.96 -20.67
C THR A 198 -5.89 -11.56 -20.97
N ALA A 199 -5.58 -11.87 -22.24
CA ALA A 199 -4.31 -12.49 -22.60
C ALA A 199 -3.08 -11.60 -22.30
N LEU A 200 -3.10 -10.32 -22.69
CA LEU A 200 -1.99 -9.41 -22.38
C LEU A 200 -1.94 -9.08 -20.89
N PHE A 201 -3.09 -8.97 -20.23
CA PHE A 201 -3.15 -8.75 -18.79
C PHE A 201 -2.49 -9.90 -18.00
N GLU A 202 -2.82 -11.15 -18.32
CA GLU A 202 -2.22 -12.33 -17.70
C GLU A 202 -0.72 -12.45 -18.02
N GLU A 203 -0.31 -12.17 -19.26
CA GLU A 203 1.10 -12.11 -19.67
C GLU A 203 1.91 -11.13 -18.79
N LEU A 204 1.36 -9.94 -18.52
CA LEU A 204 2.02 -8.95 -17.66
C LEU A 204 2.10 -9.42 -16.20
N GLN A 205 1.04 -10.05 -15.68
CA GLN A 205 1.06 -10.58 -14.31
C GLN A 205 2.08 -11.70 -14.14
N GLU A 206 2.17 -12.62 -15.11
CA GLU A 206 3.15 -13.70 -15.11
C GLU A 206 4.57 -13.14 -15.18
N GLN A 207 4.82 -12.17 -16.07
CA GLN A 207 6.15 -11.57 -16.19
C GLN A 207 6.62 -10.82 -14.94
N ILE A 208 5.69 -10.18 -14.22
CA ILE A 208 5.99 -9.52 -12.94
C ILE A 208 6.34 -10.58 -11.88
N LYS A 209 5.57 -11.67 -11.84
CA LYS A 209 5.79 -12.75 -10.87
C LYS A 209 7.14 -13.42 -11.07
N ASP A 210 7.51 -13.69 -12.33
CA ASP A 210 8.72 -14.40 -12.72
C ASP A 210 9.95 -13.48 -12.89
N LYS A 211 9.77 -12.16 -12.72
CA LYS A 211 10.81 -11.13 -12.85
C LYS A 211 11.48 -11.08 -14.24
N ASP A 212 10.74 -11.39 -15.30
CA ASP A 212 11.25 -11.47 -16.68
C ASP A 212 10.56 -10.49 -17.64
N LEU A 213 10.06 -9.36 -17.10
CA LEU A 213 9.45 -8.27 -17.87
C LEU A 213 10.29 -7.87 -19.08
N THR A 214 9.68 -7.94 -20.26
CA THR A 214 10.32 -7.45 -21.49
C THR A 214 10.45 -5.92 -21.45
N PRO A 215 11.46 -5.30 -22.10
CA PRO A 215 11.61 -3.85 -22.13
C PRO A 215 10.37 -3.11 -22.68
N ASP A 216 9.65 -3.73 -23.60
CA ASP A 216 8.41 -3.20 -24.15
C ASP A 216 7.25 -3.25 -23.15
N ASN A 217 7.16 -4.32 -22.35
CA ASN A 217 6.15 -4.45 -21.29
C ASN A 217 6.48 -3.55 -20.09
N THR A 218 7.76 -3.39 -19.72
CA THR A 218 8.21 -2.39 -18.72
C THR A 218 7.75 -1.00 -19.11
N ARG A 219 8.00 -0.58 -20.36
CA ARG A 219 7.58 0.72 -20.87
C ARG A 219 6.06 0.89 -20.87
N LEU A 220 5.32 -0.16 -21.25
CA LEU A 220 3.87 -0.15 -21.22
C LEU A 220 3.34 0.06 -19.79
N LEU A 221 3.95 -0.65 -18.83
CA LEU A 221 3.58 -0.59 -17.42
C LEU A 221 3.81 0.80 -16.84
N GLU A 222 5.06 1.28 -16.88
CA GLU A 222 5.48 2.52 -16.23
C GLU A 222 4.81 3.77 -16.83
N LEU A 223 4.62 3.83 -18.15
CA LEU A 223 4.12 5.04 -18.80
C LEU A 223 2.59 5.14 -18.87
N PHE A 224 1.88 4.01 -18.79
CA PHE A 224 0.45 3.99 -19.10
C PHE A 224 -0.37 3.20 -18.08
N VAL A 225 0.03 1.98 -17.76
CA VAL A 225 -0.78 1.08 -16.92
C VAL A 225 -0.75 1.51 -15.45
N GLN A 226 0.44 1.64 -14.87
CA GLN A 226 0.62 2.05 -13.48
C GLN A 226 0.05 3.44 -13.19
N PRO A 227 0.28 4.48 -14.03
CA PRO A 227 -0.34 5.78 -13.80
C PRO A 227 -1.86 5.74 -13.94
N ALA A 228 -2.42 4.99 -14.90
CA ALA A 228 -3.87 4.80 -14.97
C ALA A 228 -4.42 4.16 -13.70
N LEU A 229 -3.81 3.06 -13.25
CA LEU A 229 -4.24 2.33 -12.06
C LEU A 229 -4.16 3.19 -10.80
N ALA A 230 -3.04 3.87 -10.56
CA ALA A 230 -2.85 4.67 -9.35
C ALA A 230 -3.98 5.69 -9.16
N HIS A 231 -4.29 6.46 -10.21
CA HIS A 231 -5.35 7.46 -10.20
C HIS A 231 -6.74 6.83 -10.02
N LEU A 232 -7.04 5.77 -10.77
CA LEU A 232 -8.33 5.07 -10.71
C LEU A 232 -8.58 4.42 -9.34
N VAL A 233 -7.54 3.86 -8.72
CA VAL A 233 -7.58 3.27 -7.38
C VAL A 233 -7.89 4.33 -6.34
N VAL A 234 -7.24 5.50 -6.40
CA VAL A 234 -7.53 6.61 -5.50
C VAL A 234 -8.95 7.10 -5.67
N THR A 235 -9.41 7.34 -6.91
CA THR A 235 -10.81 7.70 -7.16
C THR A 235 -11.76 6.67 -6.54
N LYS A 236 -11.48 5.38 -6.71
CA LYS A 236 -12.33 4.32 -6.18
C LYS A 236 -12.32 4.28 -4.65
N ALA A 237 -11.16 4.44 -4.03
CA ALA A 237 -11.03 4.47 -2.58
C ALA A 237 -11.77 5.66 -1.96
N LEU A 238 -11.63 6.84 -2.57
CA LEU A 238 -12.28 8.08 -2.12
C LEU A 238 -13.80 8.05 -2.33
N THR A 239 -14.30 7.43 -3.41
CA THR A 239 -15.74 7.34 -3.68
C THR A 239 -16.46 6.24 -2.90
N SER A 240 -15.76 5.16 -2.52
CA SER A 240 -16.39 3.99 -1.88
C SER A 240 -16.64 4.17 -0.38
N GLY A 241 -16.56 5.39 0.15
CA GLY A 241 -16.95 5.69 1.53
C GLY A 241 -15.95 5.21 2.59
N GLY A 242 -14.66 5.05 2.24
CA GLY A 242 -13.56 4.64 3.14
C GLY A 242 -13.29 5.54 4.37
N PHE A 243 -14.16 6.52 4.61
CA PHE A 243 -14.10 7.50 5.70
C PHE A 243 -14.31 6.87 7.08
N ALA A 244 -14.95 5.69 7.18
CA ALA A 244 -15.55 5.24 8.44
C ALA A 244 -14.65 4.40 9.36
N PHE A 245 -13.50 3.86 8.92
CA PHE A 245 -12.72 2.97 9.81
C PHE A 245 -11.21 3.26 9.91
N GLN A 246 -10.57 3.85 8.90
CA GLN A 246 -9.15 4.23 8.91
C GLN A 246 -8.86 5.44 8.00
N GLY A 247 -9.91 6.06 7.45
CA GLY A 247 -9.83 7.15 6.48
C GLY A 247 -9.26 8.45 7.04
N GLU A 248 -9.12 8.59 8.37
CA GLU A 248 -8.49 9.77 8.96
C GLU A 248 -7.04 9.91 8.48
N ALA A 249 -6.26 8.83 8.35
CA ALA A 249 -4.89 8.89 7.83
C ALA A 249 -4.81 9.16 6.31
N LEU A 250 -5.75 8.61 5.54
CA LEU A 250 -5.82 8.85 4.10
C LEU A 250 -6.22 10.30 3.80
N LEU A 251 -7.18 10.83 4.54
CA LEU A 251 -7.68 12.20 4.41
C LEU A 251 -6.70 13.21 4.97
N VAL A 252 -6.02 12.91 6.07
CA VAL A 252 -4.92 13.73 6.59
C VAL A 252 -3.84 13.82 5.50
N ASN A 253 -3.35 12.70 4.97
CA ASN A 253 -2.32 12.76 3.92
C ASN A 253 -2.79 13.40 2.59
N LEU A 254 -4.07 13.28 2.22
CA LEU A 254 -4.60 13.80 0.95
C LEU A 254 -5.18 15.22 1.03
N LEU A 255 -5.62 15.66 2.22
CA LEU A 255 -6.26 16.95 2.46
C LEU A 255 -5.41 17.89 3.35
N GLU A 256 -4.34 17.41 3.99
CA GLU A 256 -3.48 18.29 4.80
C GLU A 256 -2.79 19.35 3.95
N ASP A 257 -3.21 20.57 4.25
CA ASP A 257 -2.36 21.74 4.36
C ASP A 257 -1.83 21.72 5.80
N THR A 258 -0.54 21.46 5.99
CA THR A 258 0.07 21.20 7.31
C THR A 258 0.18 22.43 8.22
N ASP A 259 -0.39 23.61 7.90
CA ASP A 259 -0.06 24.81 8.67
C ASP A 259 -1.08 25.96 8.72
N SER A 260 -2.34 25.79 8.31
CA SER A 260 -3.31 26.88 8.45
C SER A 260 -4.25 26.61 9.63
N GLY A 261 -4.16 27.44 10.68
CA GLY A 261 -5.09 27.53 11.81
C GLY A 261 -6.52 27.94 11.43
N THR A 262 -6.94 27.61 10.21
CA THR A 262 -8.26 27.86 9.65
C THR A 262 -9.08 26.60 9.82
N LYS A 263 -10.11 26.67 10.68
CA LYS A 263 -11.13 25.61 10.78
C LYS A 263 -11.86 25.53 9.43
N SER A 264 -11.40 24.67 8.53
CA SER A 264 -12.13 24.35 7.29
C SER A 264 -13.48 23.74 7.66
N THR A 265 -14.56 24.22 7.04
CA THR A 265 -15.88 23.67 7.32
C THR A 265 -16.02 22.28 6.68
N ALA A 266 -16.93 21.46 7.18
CA ALA A 266 -17.22 20.14 6.58
C ALA A 266 -17.57 20.26 5.08
N VAL A 267 -18.25 21.35 4.69
CA VAL A 267 -18.64 21.64 3.30
C VAL A 267 -17.43 21.96 2.43
N ASP A 268 -16.43 22.69 2.95
CA ASP A 268 -15.23 23.02 2.18
C ASP A 268 -14.35 21.79 1.96
N ASN A 269 -14.25 20.92 2.97
CA ASN A 269 -13.54 19.64 2.85
C ASN A 269 -14.21 18.71 1.85
N GLU A 270 -15.53 18.65 1.83
CA GLU A 270 -16.29 17.86 0.84
C GLU A 270 -16.05 18.37 -0.58
N LYS A 271 -16.10 19.68 -0.82
CA LYS A 271 -15.81 20.27 -2.14
C LYS A 271 -14.39 19.97 -2.61
N ARG A 272 -13.38 20.15 -1.74
CA ARG A 272 -11.97 19.84 -2.06
C ARG A 272 -11.78 18.37 -2.40
N LEU A 273 -12.42 17.49 -1.64
CA LEU A 273 -12.43 16.05 -1.90
C LEU A 273 -13.04 15.74 -3.27
N GLN A 274 -14.22 16.28 -3.58
CA GLN A 274 -14.89 16.06 -4.86
C GLN A 274 -14.03 16.54 -6.04
N ALA A 275 -13.35 17.68 -5.89
CA ALA A 275 -12.41 18.17 -6.90
C ALA A 275 -11.25 17.18 -7.14
N LYS A 276 -10.63 16.67 -6.07
CA LYS A 276 -9.56 15.65 -6.17
C LYS A 276 -10.04 14.34 -6.79
N VAL A 277 -11.25 13.90 -6.44
CA VAL A 277 -11.87 12.70 -7.02
C VAL A 277 -12.05 12.87 -8.53
N GLN A 278 -12.55 14.05 -8.95
CA GLN A 278 -12.77 14.34 -10.36
C GLN A 278 -11.47 14.46 -11.15
N GLU A 279 -10.46 15.12 -10.58
CA GLU A 279 -9.11 15.23 -11.16
C GLU A 279 -8.50 13.83 -11.38
N ALA A 280 -8.43 13.03 -10.32
CA ALA A 280 -7.91 11.66 -10.40
C ALA A 280 -8.71 10.79 -11.38
N TRP A 281 -10.03 10.95 -11.45
CA TRP A 281 -10.84 10.24 -12.42
C TRP A 281 -10.48 10.63 -13.85
N ASN A 282 -10.38 11.93 -14.14
CA ASN A 282 -10.06 12.43 -15.47
C ASN A 282 -8.67 11.95 -15.92
N ASP A 283 -7.67 12.02 -15.03
CA ASP A 283 -6.31 11.58 -15.33
C ASP A 283 -6.25 10.07 -15.56
N GLY A 284 -6.90 9.27 -14.70
CA GLY A 284 -7.00 7.82 -14.87
C GLY A 284 -7.63 7.43 -16.21
N GLN A 285 -8.72 8.08 -16.60
CA GLN A 285 -9.37 7.84 -17.91
C GLN A 285 -8.49 8.30 -19.07
N ALA A 286 -7.78 9.41 -18.94
CA ALA A 286 -6.85 9.90 -19.95
C ALA A 286 -5.69 8.92 -20.18
N TYR A 287 -5.13 8.34 -19.12
CA TYR A 287 -4.09 7.31 -19.25
C TYR A 287 -4.63 6.02 -19.88
N LEU A 288 -5.85 5.57 -19.56
CA LEU A 288 -6.47 4.42 -20.25
C LEU A 288 -6.67 4.68 -21.75
N MET A 289 -7.05 5.90 -22.12
CA MET A 289 -7.19 6.28 -23.52
C MET A 289 -5.84 6.25 -24.25
N LYS A 290 -4.81 6.86 -23.65
CA LYS A 290 -3.44 6.85 -24.17
C LYS A 290 -2.85 5.44 -24.25
N LEU A 291 -3.15 4.58 -23.27
CA LEU A 291 -2.77 3.17 -23.26
C LEU A 291 -3.33 2.46 -24.50
N LYS A 292 -4.63 2.59 -24.74
CA LYS A 292 -5.29 1.98 -25.89
C LYS A 292 -4.75 2.49 -27.21
N GLU A 293 -4.54 3.80 -27.33
CA GLU A 293 -3.95 4.43 -28.52
C GLU A 293 -2.52 3.92 -28.77
N TYR A 294 -1.71 3.83 -27.71
CA TYR A 294 -0.34 3.32 -27.77
C TYR A 294 -0.32 1.86 -28.23
N LEU A 295 -1.16 1.01 -27.66
CA LEU A 295 -1.27 -0.40 -28.04
C LEU A 295 -1.72 -0.55 -29.50
N ASN A 296 -2.78 0.15 -29.92
CA ASN A 296 -3.23 0.12 -31.32
C ASN A 296 -2.15 0.60 -32.31
N THR A 297 -1.33 1.57 -31.92
CA THR A 297 -0.27 2.11 -32.77
C THR A 297 0.95 1.20 -32.86
N ASN A 298 1.32 0.53 -31.76
CA ASN A 298 2.59 -0.19 -31.66
C ASN A 298 2.45 -1.72 -31.69
N ALA A 299 1.24 -2.26 -31.54
CA ALA A 299 1.02 -3.70 -31.57
C ALA A 299 1.24 -4.26 -32.99
N SER A 300 1.91 -5.40 -33.05
CA SER A 300 2.24 -6.14 -34.26
C SER A 300 2.35 -7.63 -33.95
N ALA A 301 2.58 -8.46 -34.96
CA ALA A 301 2.77 -9.90 -34.78
C ALA A 301 3.93 -10.27 -33.84
N THR A 302 4.89 -9.36 -33.61
CA THR A 302 6.06 -9.59 -32.74
C THR A 302 6.09 -8.69 -31.50
N LYS A 303 5.18 -7.72 -31.37
CA LYS A 303 5.14 -6.76 -30.26
C LYS A 303 3.72 -6.63 -29.75
N TYR A 304 3.50 -6.90 -28.46
CA TYR A 304 2.16 -7.02 -27.87
C TYR A 304 1.27 -7.98 -28.69
N ALA A 305 1.81 -9.13 -29.10
CA ALA A 305 1.13 -10.07 -30.00
C ALA A 305 -0.21 -10.56 -29.42
N SER A 306 -0.27 -10.77 -28.11
CA SER A 306 -1.48 -11.12 -27.36
C SER A 306 -2.60 -10.08 -27.56
N TYR A 307 -2.25 -8.79 -27.57
CA TYR A 307 -3.20 -7.71 -27.86
C TYR A 307 -3.52 -7.60 -29.35
N TYR A 308 -2.51 -7.70 -30.23
CA TYR A 308 -2.68 -7.60 -31.69
C TYR A 308 -3.68 -8.64 -32.24
N ASN A 309 -3.64 -9.87 -31.68
CA ASN A 309 -4.53 -10.96 -32.08
C ASN A 309 -5.93 -10.89 -31.42
N SER A 310 -6.16 -9.92 -30.53
CA SER A 310 -7.43 -9.77 -29.82
C SER A 310 -8.46 -9.00 -30.66
N ASN A 311 -9.74 -9.10 -30.26
CA ASN A 311 -10.82 -8.29 -30.83
C ASN A 311 -10.79 -6.82 -30.36
N LEU A 312 -9.87 -6.44 -29.49
CA LEU A 312 -9.70 -5.07 -28.98
C LEU A 312 -8.79 -4.23 -29.88
N TYR A 313 -7.91 -4.88 -30.65
CA TYR A 313 -7.00 -4.20 -31.56
C TYR A 313 -7.76 -3.50 -32.68
N VAL A 314 -7.46 -2.21 -32.87
CA VAL A 314 -7.97 -1.42 -33.99
C VAL A 314 -6.78 -0.84 -34.73
N LYS A 315 -6.67 -1.13 -36.03
CA LYS A 315 -5.58 -0.64 -36.86
C LYS A 315 -5.58 0.89 -36.92
N PRO A 316 -4.41 1.56 -36.81
CA PRO A 316 -4.34 3.01 -36.94
C PRO A 316 -4.91 3.48 -38.28
N GLY A 317 -5.87 4.40 -38.22
CA GLY A 317 -6.57 4.94 -39.40
C GLY A 317 -7.85 4.20 -39.81
N GLU A 318 -8.17 3.07 -39.18
CA GLU A 318 -9.44 2.38 -39.36
C GLU A 318 -10.44 2.88 -38.32
N GLN A 319 -11.25 3.90 -38.66
CA GLN A 319 -12.38 4.27 -37.81
C GLN A 319 -13.37 3.11 -37.78
N LEU A 320 -13.64 2.56 -36.60
CA LEU A 320 -14.85 1.78 -36.39
C LEU A 320 -16.03 2.68 -36.80
N ASN A 321 -16.77 2.28 -37.83
CA ASN A 321 -18.11 2.81 -38.06
C ASN A 321 -18.93 2.48 -36.81
N VAL A 322 -18.94 3.39 -35.84
CA VAL A 322 -19.91 3.37 -34.76
C VAL A 322 -21.24 3.64 -35.43
N VAL A 323 -21.92 2.56 -35.85
CA VAL A 323 -23.32 2.64 -36.24
C VAL A 323 -24.07 3.01 -34.96
N TYR A 324 -24.26 4.31 -34.76
CA TYR A 324 -25.32 4.79 -33.90
C TYR A 324 -26.61 4.25 -34.50
N ARG A 325 -27.09 3.11 -34.01
CA ARG A 325 -28.48 2.71 -34.22
C ARG A 325 -29.32 3.75 -33.51
N ASN A 326 -29.72 4.76 -34.27
CA ASN A 326 -30.71 5.74 -33.86
C ASN A 326 -31.96 4.95 -33.49
N PRO A 327 -32.45 4.97 -32.23
CA PRO A 327 -33.69 4.31 -31.87
C PRO A 327 -34.86 5.20 -32.33
N THR A 328 -35.00 5.42 -33.63
CA THR A 328 -36.17 6.08 -34.20
C THR A 328 -37.32 5.09 -34.25
N ASN A 329 -38.10 5.06 -33.17
CA ASN A 329 -39.49 4.60 -33.26
C ASN A 329 -40.47 5.38 -32.37
N SER A 330 -40.18 6.65 -32.05
CA SER A 330 -41.22 7.59 -31.62
C SER A 330 -41.77 8.30 -32.85
N LYS A 331 -42.89 7.79 -33.36
CA LYS A 331 -43.74 8.53 -34.30
C LYS A 331 -44.28 9.77 -33.58
N THR A 332 -43.74 10.94 -33.89
CA THR A 332 -44.41 12.21 -33.60
C THR A 332 -45.61 12.33 -34.52
N PHE A 333 -46.81 12.12 -33.99
CA PHE A 333 -48.03 12.61 -34.61
C PHE A 333 -48.21 14.07 -34.20
N ALA A 334 -48.01 14.99 -35.16
CA ALA A 334 -48.64 16.29 -35.13
C ALA A 334 -50.04 16.14 -35.72
N ALA A 335 -51.07 16.57 -35.00
CA ALA A 335 -52.39 16.81 -35.57
C ALA A 335 -53.12 17.93 -34.83
N LEU A 336 -53.19 19.06 -35.54
CA LEU A 336 -54.14 20.18 -35.52
C LEU A 336 -54.24 21.05 -34.27
#